data_AF-A0A357ZW92-F1
#
_entry.id   AF-A0A357ZW92-F1
#
_cell.length_a   1.000
_cell.length_b   1.000
_cell.length_c   1.000
_cell.angle_alpha   90.00
_cell.angle_beta   90.00
_cell.angle_gamma   90.00
#
_symmetry.space_group_name_H-M   'P 1'
#
loop_
_entity.id
_entity.type
_entity.pdbx_description
1 polymer ?
#
loop_
_entity_poly.entity_id
_entity_poly.type
_entity_poly.pdbx_seq_one_letter_code
_entity_poly.pdbx_strand_id
1 'polypeptide(L)'
;MASSGAHVRQSLIEATPVVLSGLRLPGGEIEQRAWSAVDGTTGLPVLVVDFHNATKIPVAVAIALSGSSSASAVIDVVDDVVIVNGGGVALFSRQPSRYGIAAGERSAQEVTVAGDAVPEFPQGGVSSTSGSVTVGFVFPLPHTATLRVVLPL
;
A
#
# COMPACT_ATOMS: atom_id res chain seq x y z
N MET A 1 -14.36 -19.16 1.67
CA MET A 1 -14.95 -18.42 0.54
C MET A 1 -14.04 -18.58 -0.66
N ALA A 2 -14.56 -19.07 -1.79
CA ALA A 2 -13.74 -19.28 -2.98
C ALA A 2 -13.37 -17.91 -3.60
N SER A 3 -12.08 -17.66 -3.75
CA SER A 3 -11.54 -16.56 -4.55
C SER A 3 -12.02 -16.74 -5.99
N SER A 4 -12.89 -15.86 -6.50
CA SER A 4 -13.06 -15.75 -7.95
C SER A 4 -11.74 -15.24 -8.49
N GLY A 5 -11.00 -16.08 -9.20
CA GLY A 5 -9.63 -15.79 -9.63
C GLY A 5 -9.54 -14.43 -10.31
N ALA A 6 -8.91 -13.48 -9.62
CA ALA A 6 -8.51 -12.21 -10.21
C ALA A 6 -7.58 -12.52 -11.39
N HIS A 7 -7.95 -12.12 -12.60
CA HIS A 7 -7.09 -12.29 -13.76
C HIS A 7 -5.99 -11.22 -13.70
N VAL A 8 -4.79 -11.64 -13.29
CA VAL A 8 -3.59 -10.81 -13.25
C VAL A 8 -2.77 -11.07 -14.51
N ARG A 9 -2.39 -10.01 -15.23
CA ARG A 9 -1.36 -10.08 -16.28
C ARG A 9 -0.09 -9.33 -15.84
N GLN A 10 1.07 -9.78 -16.29
CA GLN A 10 2.34 -9.08 -16.08
C GLN A 10 3.16 -9.02 -17.36
N SER A 11 3.76 -7.87 -17.65
CA SER A 11 4.62 -7.66 -18.82
C SER A 11 5.67 -6.58 -18.57
N LEU A 12 6.74 -6.56 -19.36
CA LEU A 12 7.63 -5.41 -19.46
C LEU A 12 7.05 -4.40 -20.47
N ILE A 13 7.21 -3.10 -20.20
CA ILE A 13 6.82 -2.05 -21.14
C ILE A 13 7.97 -1.82 -22.13
N GLU A 14 7.80 -2.19 -23.41
CA GLU A 14 8.72 -1.80 -24.50
C GLU A 14 10.23 -2.00 -24.20
N ALA A 15 10.59 -3.11 -23.54
CA ALA A 15 11.94 -3.44 -23.07
C ALA A 15 12.56 -2.46 -22.04
N THR A 16 11.77 -1.56 -21.47
CA THR A 16 12.16 -0.75 -20.31
C THR A 16 12.15 -1.60 -19.03
N PRO A 17 12.95 -1.25 -18.00
CA PRO A 17 12.95 -1.93 -16.71
C PRO A 17 11.72 -1.55 -15.86
N VAL A 18 10.54 -1.57 -16.50
CA VAL A 18 9.25 -1.26 -15.89
C VAL A 18 8.38 -2.50 -15.98
N VAL A 19 7.97 -3.01 -14.82
CA VAL A 19 7.02 -4.12 -14.71
C VAL A 19 5.61 -3.54 -14.67
N LEU A 20 4.78 -3.90 -15.64
CA LEU A 20 3.36 -3.61 -15.66
C LEU A 20 2.59 -4.85 -15.18
N SER A 21 1.79 -4.69 -14.13
CA SER A 21 0.81 -5.67 -13.67
C SER A 21 -0.60 -5.11 -13.84
N GLY A 22 -1.53 -5.89 -14.39
CA GLY A 22 -2.93 -5.48 -14.58
C GLY A 22 -3.88 -6.35 -13.78
N LEU A 23 -4.73 -5.75 -12.94
CA LEU A 23 -5.81 -6.42 -12.22
C LEU A 23 -7.15 -6.10 -12.88
N ARG A 24 -7.84 -7.12 -13.40
CA ARG A 24 -9.15 -6.97 -14.02
C ARG A 24 -10.25 -6.73 -13.00
N LEU A 25 -11.03 -5.67 -13.20
CA LEU A 25 -12.23 -5.33 -12.43
C LEU A 25 -13.42 -5.07 -13.39
N PRO A 26 -14.66 -5.04 -12.89
CA PRO A 26 -15.77 -4.52 -13.68
C PRO A 26 -15.45 -3.10 -14.21
N GLY A 27 -15.59 -2.90 -15.52
CA GLY A 27 -15.40 -1.58 -16.14
C GLY A 27 -13.96 -1.22 -16.52
N GLY A 28 -12.98 -2.09 -16.32
CA GLY A 28 -11.61 -1.90 -16.81
C GLY A 28 -10.57 -2.55 -15.90
N GLU A 29 -9.46 -1.86 -15.64
CA GLU A 29 -8.37 -2.44 -14.86
C GLU A 29 -7.68 -1.46 -13.92
N ILE A 30 -7.05 -2.01 -12.89
CA ILE A 30 -6.02 -1.32 -12.13
C ILE A 30 -4.67 -1.72 -12.69
N GLU A 31 -3.95 -0.75 -13.22
CA GLU A 31 -2.60 -0.93 -13.75
C GLU A 31 -1.59 -0.55 -12.69
N GLN A 32 -0.76 -1.50 -12.28
CA GLN A 32 0.41 -1.26 -11.44
C GLN A 32 1.66 -1.18 -12.32
N ARG A 33 2.43 -0.10 -12.20
CA ARG A 33 3.75 0.03 -12.84
C ARG A 33 4.81 0.13 -11.77
N ALA A 34 5.83 -0.73 -11.82
CA ALA A 34 6.93 -0.74 -10.87
C ALA A 34 8.28 -0.58 -11.58
N TRP A 35 9.13 0.31 -11.07
CA TRP A 35 10.48 0.56 -11.57
C TRP A 35 11.41 1.07 -10.47
N SER A 36 12.72 0.93 -10.64
CA SER A 36 13.71 1.50 -9.73
C SER A 36 14.12 2.91 -10.15
N ALA A 37 14.34 3.80 -9.19
CA ALA A 37 14.95 5.10 -9.38
C ALA A 37 16.00 5.37 -8.31
N VAL A 38 16.78 6.44 -8.46
CA VAL A 38 17.65 6.96 -7.39
C VAL A 38 16.92 8.11 -6.73
N ASP A 39 16.79 8.06 -5.40
CA ASP A 39 16.25 9.15 -4.61
C ASP A 39 17.19 10.36 -4.67
N GLY A 40 16.68 11.51 -5.09
CA GLY A 40 17.48 12.71 -5.31
C GLY A 40 18.00 13.37 -4.02
N THR A 41 17.43 13.04 -2.87
CA THR A 41 17.80 13.59 -1.55
C THR A 41 18.82 12.70 -0.85
N THR A 42 18.62 11.37 -0.89
CA THR A 42 19.49 10.41 -0.19
C THR A 42 20.56 9.78 -1.09
N GLY A 43 20.37 9.81 -2.41
CA GLY A 43 21.23 9.12 -3.37
C GLY A 43 21.08 7.59 -3.36
N LEU A 44 20.12 7.05 -2.60
CA LEU A 44 19.88 5.61 -2.48
C LEU A 44 18.87 5.12 -3.53
N PRO A 45 18.97 3.85 -3.96
CA PRO A 45 17.98 3.27 -4.85
C PRO A 45 16.62 3.12 -4.13
N VAL A 46 15.54 3.38 -4.87
CA VAL A 46 14.17 3.20 -4.42
C VAL A 46 13.36 2.45 -5.47
N LEU A 47 12.35 1.71 -5.03
CA LEU A 47 11.30 1.16 -5.88
C LEU A 47 10.13 2.13 -5.90
N VAL A 48 9.75 2.57 -7.10
CA VAL A 48 8.56 3.36 -7.32
C VAL A 48 7.46 2.47 -7.87
N VAL A 49 6.28 2.54 -7.28
CA VAL A 49 5.10 1.80 -7.72
C VAL A 49 3.94 2.76 -7.93
N ASP A 50 3.44 2.83 -9.16
CA ASP A 50 2.23 3.55 -9.53
C ASP A 50 1.06 2.59 -9.66
N PHE A 51 -0.09 2.95 -9.09
CA PHE A 51 -1.38 2.31 -9.29
C PHE A 51 -2.30 3.28 -10.02
N HIS A 52 -2.62 2.98 -11.27
CA HIS A 52 -3.50 3.78 -12.11
C HIS A 52 -4.88 3.12 -12.27
N ASN A 53 -5.95 3.88 -12.06
CA ASN A 53 -7.31 3.40 -12.28
C ASN A 53 -7.76 3.60 -13.73
N ALA A 54 -7.55 2.58 -14.56
CA ALA A 54 -8.08 2.49 -15.92
C ALA A 54 -9.49 1.88 -15.99
N THR A 55 -10.19 1.71 -14.86
CA THR A 55 -11.61 1.34 -14.83
C THR A 55 -12.51 2.55 -14.98
N LYS A 56 -13.73 2.38 -15.47
CA LYS A 56 -14.75 3.45 -15.55
C LYS A 56 -15.42 3.79 -14.21
N ILE A 57 -15.02 3.16 -13.10
CA ILE A 57 -15.62 3.34 -11.77
C ILE A 57 -14.56 3.75 -10.75
N PRO A 58 -14.92 4.48 -9.68
CA PRO A 58 -14.00 4.72 -8.58
C PRO A 58 -13.72 3.39 -7.85
N VAL A 59 -12.47 3.19 -7.45
CA VAL A 59 -12.06 2.06 -6.60
C VAL A 59 -11.36 2.57 -5.35
N ALA A 60 -11.26 1.75 -4.32
CA ALA A 60 -10.37 2.00 -3.20
C ALA A 60 -9.18 1.03 -3.28
N VAL A 61 -7.97 1.56 -3.14
CA VAL A 61 -6.73 0.76 -3.05
C VAL A 61 -6.25 0.82 -1.60
N ALA A 62 -6.08 -0.35 -0.98
CA ALA A 62 -5.48 -0.47 0.34
C ALA A 62 -4.08 -1.07 0.20
N ILE A 63 -3.06 -0.34 0.65
CA ILE A 63 -1.69 -0.86 0.75
C ILE A 63 -1.48 -1.33 2.18
N ALA A 64 -1.35 -2.64 2.38
CA ALA A 64 -1.10 -3.22 3.69
C ALA A 64 0.40 -3.29 3.96
N LEU A 65 0.82 -2.72 5.08
CA LEU A 65 2.18 -2.80 5.59
C LEU A 65 2.17 -3.49 6.94
N SER A 66 3.18 -4.31 7.20
CA SER A 66 3.25 -5.16 8.38
C SER A 66 4.56 -4.94 9.10
N GLY A 67 4.48 -4.75 10.41
CA GLY A 67 5.62 -4.84 11.32
C GLY A 67 5.60 -6.20 12.00
N SER A 68 6.76 -6.84 12.07
CA SER A 68 6.94 -8.07 12.84
C SER A 68 8.26 -8.04 13.60
N SER A 69 8.25 -8.48 14.86
CA SER A 69 9.45 -8.71 15.65
C SER A 69 9.18 -9.73 16.76
N SER A 70 10.22 -10.24 17.42
CA SER A 70 10.09 -11.20 18.52
C SER A 70 9.59 -10.57 19.84
N ALA A 71 9.53 -9.24 19.96
CA ALA A 71 9.19 -8.55 21.19
C ALA A 71 8.04 -7.55 21.02
N SER A 72 8.20 -6.61 20.09
CA SER A 72 7.23 -5.56 19.82
C SER A 72 7.31 -5.12 18.37
N ALA A 73 6.17 -4.97 17.72
CA ALA A 73 6.09 -4.39 16.39
C ALA A 73 5.36 -3.05 16.44
N VAL A 74 5.88 -2.05 15.72
CA VAL A 74 5.31 -0.69 15.69
C VAL A 74 5.22 -0.21 14.25
N ILE A 75 4.08 0.39 13.90
CA ILE A 75 3.89 1.16 12.66
C ILE A 75 3.50 2.57 13.05
N ASP A 76 4.23 3.55 12.53
CA ASP A 76 3.96 4.97 12.72
C ASP A 76 3.95 5.72 11.39
N VAL A 77 3.47 6.96 11.38
CA VAL A 77 3.52 7.86 10.22
C VAL A 77 4.11 9.19 10.64
N VAL A 78 5.27 9.54 10.07
CA VAL A 78 6.00 10.77 10.35
C VAL A 78 6.24 11.50 9.03
N ASP A 79 5.77 12.74 8.91
CA ASP A 79 5.93 13.57 7.71
C ASP A 79 5.58 12.83 6.40
N ASP A 80 4.42 12.14 6.39
CA ASP A 80 3.91 11.30 5.30
C ASP A 80 4.71 10.02 4.99
N VAL A 81 5.80 9.75 5.73
CA VAL A 81 6.56 8.50 5.65
C VAL A 81 5.99 7.49 6.64
N VAL A 82 5.68 6.29 6.16
CA VAL A 82 5.36 5.15 7.01
C VAL A 82 6.65 4.59 7.59
N ILE A 83 6.72 4.57 8.92
CA ILE A 83 7.82 4.01 9.69
C ILE A 83 7.38 2.66 10.26
N VAL A 84 8.17 1.61 10.06
CA VAL A 84 7.95 0.29 10.65
C VAL A 84 9.17 -0.08 11.47
N ASN A 85 8.97 -0.34 12.76
CA ASN A 85 10.05 -0.65 13.70
C ASN A 85 11.24 0.32 13.64
N GLY A 86 10.96 1.61 13.39
CA GLY A 86 11.97 2.67 13.30
C GLY A 86 12.59 2.88 11.92
N GLY A 87 12.29 2.04 10.92
CA GLY A 87 12.74 2.21 9.54
C GLY A 87 11.64 2.78 8.64
N GLY A 88 11.94 3.78 7.82
CA GLY A 88 11.02 4.23 6.78
C GLY A 88 10.85 3.14 5.73
N VAL A 89 9.60 2.77 5.42
CA VAL A 89 9.30 1.68 4.48
C VAL A 89 8.45 2.12 3.29
N ALA A 90 7.73 3.23 3.41
CA ALA A 90 6.89 3.73 2.33
C ALA A 90 6.70 5.24 2.43
N LEU A 91 6.72 5.90 1.29
CA LEU A 91 6.25 7.28 1.14
C LEU A 91 5.13 7.28 0.10
N PHE A 92 3.97 7.80 0.47
CA PHE A 92 2.84 7.92 -0.44
C PHE A 92 2.79 9.31 -1.08
N SER A 93 2.37 9.38 -2.34
CA SER A 93 2.19 10.65 -3.07
C SER A 93 1.10 11.58 -2.52
N ARG A 94 0.27 11.07 -1.60
CA ARG A 94 -0.81 11.79 -0.92
C ARG A 94 -1.20 11.04 0.35
N GLN A 95 -1.96 11.69 1.21
CA GLN A 95 -2.42 11.08 2.45
C GLN A 95 -3.49 9.99 2.22
N PRO A 96 -3.46 8.90 3.00
CA PRO A 96 -4.55 7.93 3.08
C PRO A 96 -5.82 8.59 3.60
N SER A 97 -6.97 8.12 3.11
CA SER A 97 -8.29 8.58 3.61
C SER A 97 -8.76 7.83 4.85
N ARG A 98 -8.28 6.59 5.02
CA ARG A 98 -8.66 5.67 6.10
C ARG A 98 -7.54 4.67 6.38
N TYR A 99 -7.60 4.07 7.55
CA TYR A 99 -6.62 3.12 8.07
C TYR A 99 -7.33 1.86 8.59
N GLY A 100 -7.09 0.72 7.95
CA GLY A 100 -7.51 -0.60 8.44
C GLY A 100 -6.45 -1.15 9.38
N ILE A 101 -6.63 -0.96 10.69
CA ILE A 101 -5.62 -1.25 11.70
C ILE A 101 -5.89 -2.61 12.34
N ALA A 102 -4.89 -3.48 12.36
CA ALA A 102 -4.95 -4.77 13.03
C ALA A 102 -3.69 -5.03 13.86
N ALA A 103 -3.87 -5.15 15.18
CA ALA A 103 -2.86 -5.63 16.12
C ALA A 103 -3.39 -6.95 16.72
N GLY A 104 -2.78 -8.08 16.39
CA GLY A 104 -3.25 -9.42 16.80
C GLY A 104 -3.67 -10.30 15.62
N GLU A 105 -4.75 -11.07 15.80
CA GLU A 105 -5.11 -12.17 14.88
C GLU A 105 -5.81 -11.73 13.58
N ARG A 106 -6.44 -10.54 13.56
CA ARG A 106 -7.06 -10.00 12.34
C ARG A 106 -6.01 -9.49 11.37
N SER A 107 -6.31 -9.53 10.08
CA SER A 107 -5.51 -8.85 9.06
C SER A 107 -6.05 -7.44 8.76
N ALA A 108 -5.21 -6.55 8.22
CA ALA A 108 -5.68 -5.24 7.74
C ALA A 108 -6.69 -5.37 6.61
N GLN A 109 -6.58 -6.42 5.79
CA GLN A 109 -7.55 -6.72 4.75
C GLN A 109 -8.93 -6.97 5.37
N GLU A 110 -9.02 -7.83 6.38
CA GLU A 110 -10.28 -8.12 7.07
C GLU A 110 -10.90 -6.87 7.69
N VAL A 111 -10.10 -6.06 8.39
CA VAL A 111 -10.56 -4.80 9.00
C VAL A 111 -11.06 -3.82 7.93
N THR A 112 -10.30 -3.67 6.84
CA THR A 112 -10.64 -2.74 5.76
C THR A 112 -11.91 -3.16 5.03
N VAL A 113 -12.03 -4.44 4.67
CA VAL A 113 -13.18 -4.97 3.92
C VAL A 113 -14.45 -5.02 4.78
N ALA A 114 -14.31 -5.23 6.09
CA ALA A 114 -15.44 -5.18 7.02
C ALA A 114 -16.01 -3.75 7.21
N GLY A 115 -15.31 -2.72 6.74
CA GLY A 115 -15.71 -1.32 6.93
C GLY A 115 -15.26 -0.71 8.25
N ASP A 116 -14.40 -1.41 8.99
CA ASP A 116 -13.89 -0.98 10.31
C ASP A 116 -12.72 0.03 10.21
N ALA A 117 -12.37 0.48 8.99
CA ALA A 117 -11.25 1.40 8.78
C ALA A 117 -11.55 2.81 9.30
N VAL A 118 -10.65 3.31 10.15
CA VAL A 118 -10.79 4.59 10.85
C VAL A 118 -10.26 5.76 10.00
N PRO A 119 -10.80 6.98 10.15
CA PRO A 119 -10.39 8.13 9.33
C PRO A 119 -9.07 8.78 9.77
N GLU A 120 -8.66 8.58 11.02
CA GLU A 120 -7.47 9.19 11.60
C GLU A 120 -6.50 8.10 12.05
N PHE A 121 -5.21 8.31 11.75
CA PHE A 121 -4.16 7.44 12.25
C PHE A 121 -3.89 7.75 13.73
N PRO A 122 -3.77 6.75 14.61
CA PRO A 122 -3.53 6.98 16.04
C PRO A 122 -2.28 7.82 16.30
N GLN A 123 -2.40 8.83 17.18
CA GLN A 123 -1.25 9.58 17.67
C GLN A 123 -0.30 8.64 18.43
N GLY A 124 0.99 8.65 18.08
CA GLY A 124 2.00 7.76 18.65
C GLY A 124 2.07 6.38 18.01
N GLY A 125 1.39 6.17 16.90
CA GLY A 125 1.47 4.94 16.11
C GLY A 125 0.63 3.79 16.64
N VAL A 126 0.71 2.67 15.92
CA VAL A 126 0.08 1.40 16.28
C VAL A 126 1.16 0.44 16.70
N SER A 127 1.07 -0.08 17.92
CA SER A 127 2.02 -1.05 18.45
C SER A 127 1.34 -2.36 18.85
N SER A 128 2.14 -3.43 18.86
CA SER A 128 1.72 -4.75 19.30
C SER A 128 2.82 -5.41 20.10
N THR A 129 2.51 -5.80 21.34
CA THR A 129 3.40 -6.57 22.22
C THR A 129 3.38 -8.07 21.92
N SER A 130 2.48 -8.54 21.04
CA SER A 130 2.49 -9.92 20.54
C SER A 130 3.43 -10.10 19.34
N GLY A 131 4.12 -9.03 18.94
CA GLY A 131 5.17 -9.07 17.92
C GLY A 131 4.68 -8.91 16.48
N SER A 132 3.38 -8.72 16.23
CA SER A 132 2.87 -8.44 14.89
C SER A 132 1.81 -7.35 14.87
N VAL A 133 1.94 -6.42 13.93
CA VAL A 133 0.98 -5.37 13.63
C VAL A 133 0.89 -5.18 12.12
N THR A 134 -0.30 -4.86 11.64
CA THR A 134 -0.56 -4.67 10.22
C THR A 134 -1.54 -3.52 10.03
N VAL A 135 -1.23 -2.61 9.10
CA VAL A 135 -2.06 -1.46 8.78
C VAL A 135 -2.29 -1.38 7.28
N GLY A 136 -3.56 -1.29 6.89
CA GLY A 136 -3.99 -1.00 5.53
C GLY A 136 -4.20 0.49 5.34
N PHE A 137 -3.40 1.11 4.49
CA PHE A 137 -3.51 2.53 4.12
C PHE A 137 -4.43 2.66 2.90
N VAL A 138 -5.61 3.26 3.08
CA VAL A 138 -6.70 3.23 2.08
C VAL A 138 -6.80 4.53 1.30
N PHE A 139 -6.73 4.42 -0.03
CA PHE A 139 -6.78 5.54 -0.96
C PHE A 139 -7.96 5.42 -1.92
N PRO A 140 -8.86 6.42 -1.98
CA PRO A 140 -9.86 6.48 -3.03
C PRO A 140 -9.15 6.82 -4.35
N LEU A 141 -9.36 6.00 -5.37
CA LEU A 141 -8.77 6.14 -6.69
C LEU A 141 -9.90 6.34 -7.71
N PRO A 142 -10.30 7.60 -7.99
CA PRO A 142 -11.24 7.91 -9.06
C PRO A 142 -10.77 7.40 -10.42
N HIS A 143 -11.67 7.36 -11.40
CA HIS A 143 -11.30 7.08 -12.79
C HIS A 143 -10.13 7.98 -13.21
N THR A 144 -9.15 7.39 -13.90
CA THR A 144 -7.89 8.00 -14.37
C THR A 144 -6.93 8.49 -13.29
N ALA A 145 -7.26 8.39 -12.00
CA ALA A 145 -6.36 8.78 -10.94
C ALA A 145 -5.19 7.78 -10.80
N THR A 146 -4.05 8.29 -10.33
CA THR A 146 -2.87 7.50 -10.03
C THR A 146 -2.48 7.70 -8.56
N LEU A 147 -2.18 6.61 -7.87
CA LEU A 147 -1.52 6.60 -6.57
C LEU A 147 -0.08 6.13 -6.78
N ARG A 148 0.89 6.93 -6.33
CA ARG A 148 2.30 6.50 -6.24
C ARG A 148 2.67 6.16 -4.81
N VAL A 149 3.41 5.08 -4.65
CA VAL A 149 4.18 4.74 -3.44
C VAL A 149 5.66 4.58 -3.81
N VAL A 150 6.53 5.11 -2.97
CA VAL A 150 7.98 4.92 -3.05
C VAL A 150 8.41 4.06 -1.88
N LEU A 151 9.18 3.01 -2.14
CA LEU A 151 9.67 2.04 -1.17
C LEU A 151 11.21 2.04 -1.23
N PRO A 152 11.92 2.08 -0.09
CA PRO A 152 13.35 1.87 -0.08
C PRO A 152 13.69 0.43 -0.50
N LEU A 153 14.86 0.25 -1.12
CA LEU A 153 15.39 -1.04 -1.59
C LEU A 153 16.49 -1.58 -0.67
#